data_AF-A0A3L7UYQ4-F1
#
_entry.id   AF-A0A3L7UYQ4-F1
#
_cell.length_a   1.000
_cell.length_b   1.000
_cell.length_c   1.000
_cell.angle_alpha   90.00
_cell.angle_beta   90.00
_cell.angle_gamma   90.00
#
_symmetry.space_group_name_H-M   'P 1'
#
loop_
_entity.id
_entity.type
_entity.pdbx_description
1 polymer ?
#
loop_
_entity_poly.entity_id
_entity_poly.type
_entity_poly.pdbx_seq_one_letter_code
_entity_poly.pdbx_strand_id
1 'polypeptide(L)'
;AIAEAAGVLEMISQTPEQLMLYNARLKFQRDEEARLQYAIQAGEARGRQEGEEIGEARGAARGLKVGRITLLQELLGIRLSTVEEFAGYDEGQLTDIADQLQQQLRTRGEMA
;
A
#
# COMPACT_ATOMS: atom_id res chain seq x y z
N ALA A 1 19.37 31.69 -31.32
CA ALA A 1 20.69 32.30 -31.58
C ALA A 1 20.87 33.66 -30.90
N ILE A 2 20.12 34.72 -31.26
CA ILE A 2 20.32 36.07 -30.69
C ILE A 2 19.88 36.17 -29.21
N ALA A 3 18.83 35.46 -28.80
CA ALA A 3 18.33 35.46 -27.42
C ALA A 3 19.29 34.77 -26.42
N GLU A 4 19.94 33.67 -26.82
CA GLU A 4 20.98 33.02 -26.01
C GLU A 4 22.22 33.90 -25.89
N ALA A 5 22.64 34.56 -26.98
CA ALA A 5 23.82 35.45 -26.97
C ALA A 5 23.60 36.70 -26.09
N ALA A 6 22.38 37.24 -26.04
CA ALA A 6 22.03 38.36 -25.15
C ALA A 6 22.06 37.95 -23.67
N GLY A 7 21.54 36.76 -23.33
CA GLY A 7 21.61 36.23 -21.96
C GLY A 7 23.04 35.93 -21.49
N VAL A 8 23.93 35.52 -22.41
CA VAL A 8 25.36 35.32 -22.14
C VAL A 8 26.08 36.66 -21.90
N LEU A 9 25.79 37.71 -22.68
CA LEU A 9 26.36 39.06 -22.50
C LEU A 9 25.93 39.72 -21.19
N GLU A 10 24.68 39.53 -20.77
CA GLU A 10 24.13 40.04 -19.51
C GLU A 10 24.67 39.30 -18.27
N MET A 11 25.15 38.07 -18.45
CA MET A 11 25.88 37.31 -17.43
C MET A 11 27.35 37.75 -17.31
N ILE A 12 27.98 38.18 -18.42
CA ILE A 12 29.37 38.69 -18.45
C ILE A 12 29.47 40.12 -17.90
N SER A 13 28.40 40.91 -17.96
CA SER A 13 28.36 42.28 -17.42
C SER A 13 28.22 42.34 -15.89
N GLN A 14 28.00 41.20 -15.23
CA GLN A 14 27.88 41.10 -13.77
C GLN A 14 29.24 40.96 -13.10
N THR A 15 29.40 41.55 -11.92
CA THR A 15 30.61 41.34 -11.12
C THR A 15 30.66 39.89 -10.61
N PRO A 16 31.86 39.34 -10.31
CA PRO A 16 31.99 38.00 -9.72
C PRO A 16 31.09 37.80 -8.49
N GLU A 17 30.92 38.82 -7.65
CA GLU A 17 30.06 38.79 -6.47
C GLU A 17 28.58 38.64 -6.84
N GLN A 18 28.10 39.32 -7.89
CA GLN A 18 26.72 39.21 -8.36
C GLN A 18 26.43 37.82 -8.92
N LEU A 19 27.36 37.24 -9.68
CA LEU A 19 27.26 35.86 -10.17
C LEU A 19 27.26 34.85 -9.02
N MET A 20 28.08 35.06 -7.98
CA MET A 20 28.08 34.21 -6.79
C MET A 20 26.74 34.27 -6.04
N LEU A 21 26.19 35.48 -5.83
CA LEU A 21 24.89 35.65 -5.16
C LEU A 21 23.75 35.03 -5.96
N TYR A 22 23.77 35.19 -7.29
CA TYR A 22 22.80 34.57 -8.19
C TYR A 22 22.86 33.04 -8.12
N ASN A 23 24.05 32.45 -8.23
CA ASN A 23 24.24 30.99 -8.14
C ASN A 23 23.86 30.45 -6.75
N ALA A 24 24.15 31.19 -5.67
CA ALA A 24 23.75 30.80 -4.32
C ALA A 24 22.21 30.77 -4.17
N ARG A 25 21.50 31.77 -4.71
CA ARG A 25 20.03 31.78 -4.73
C ARG A 25 19.47 30.61 -5.56
N LEU A 26 20.04 30.37 -6.73
CA LEU A 26 19.59 29.29 -7.62
C LEU A 26 19.81 27.92 -6.97
N LYS A 27 20.95 27.73 -6.29
CA LYS A 27 21.22 26.52 -5.50
C LYS A 27 20.18 26.33 -4.40
N PHE A 28 19.88 27.38 -3.63
CA PHE A 28 18.88 27.30 -2.55
C PHE A 28 17.51 26.87 -3.08
N GLN A 29 17.06 27.45 -4.19
CA GLN A 29 15.78 27.08 -4.82
C GLN A 29 15.77 25.61 -5.27
N ARG A 30 16.87 25.14 -5.87
CA ARG A 30 17.02 23.74 -6.29
C ARG A 30 17.07 22.78 -5.10
N ASP A 31 17.76 23.14 -4.03
CA ASP A 31 17.84 22.33 -2.81
C ASP A 31 16.46 22.21 -2.15
N GLU A 32 15.68 23.30 -2.13
CA GLU A 32 14.30 23.31 -1.64
C GLU A 32 13.39 22.45 -2.51
N GLU A 33 13.43 22.60 -3.83
CA GLU A 33 12.68 21.79 -4.78
C GLU A 33 13.03 20.30 -4.66
N ALA A 34 14.32 19.97 -4.61
CA ALA A 34 14.79 18.60 -4.44
C ALA A 34 14.31 17.99 -3.13
N ARG A 35 14.32 18.77 -2.03
CA ARG A 35 13.80 18.32 -0.73
C ARG A 35 12.30 18.02 -0.80
N LEU A 36 11.52 18.87 -1.46
CA LEU A 36 10.07 18.66 -1.63
C LEU A 36 9.79 17.41 -2.47
N GLN A 37 10.50 17.25 -3.59
CA GLN A 37 10.36 16.09 -4.46
C GLN A 37 10.73 14.79 -3.73
N TYR A 38 11.83 14.81 -2.96
CA TYR A 38 12.23 13.67 -2.15
C TYR A 38 11.15 13.31 -1.11
N ALA A 39 10.58 14.31 -0.43
CA ALA A 39 9.53 14.06 0.57
C ALA A 39 8.28 13.41 -0.04
N ILE A 40 7.87 13.84 -1.24
CA ILE A 40 6.74 13.24 -1.97
C ILE A 40 7.07 11.79 -2.33
N GLN A 41 8.22 11.55 -2.96
CA GLN A 41 8.61 10.20 -3.39
C GLN A 41 8.76 9.24 -2.21
N ALA A 42 9.35 9.70 -1.11
CA ALA A 42 9.48 8.90 0.11
C ALA A 42 8.11 8.60 0.74
N GLY A 43 7.19 9.57 0.73
CA GLY A 43 5.82 9.39 1.20
C GLY A 43 5.05 8.36 0.37
N GLU A 44 5.11 8.46 -0.96
CA GLU A 44 4.48 7.50 -1.85
C GLU A 44 5.08 6.08 -1.72
N ALA A 45 6.41 5.98 -1.64
CA ALA A 45 7.09 4.70 -1.46
C ALA A 45 6.68 4.03 -0.16
N ARG A 46 6.65 4.80 0.95
CA ARG A 46 6.18 4.29 2.24
C ARG A 46 4.72 3.89 2.19
N GLY A 47 3.86 4.71 1.60
CA GLY A 47 2.43 4.41 1.50
C GLY A 47 2.14 3.13 0.69
N ARG A 48 2.89 2.89 -0.39
CA ARG A 48 2.80 1.63 -1.15
C ARG A 48 3.25 0.44 -0.30
N GLN A 49 4.39 0.55 0.37
CA GLN A 49 4.91 -0.52 1.22
C GLN A 49 3.96 -0.87 2.37
N GLU A 50 3.49 0.14 3.11
CA GLU A 50 2.53 -0.07 4.21
C GLU A 50 1.21 -0.66 3.70
N GLY A 51 0.73 -0.20 2.55
CA GLY A 51 -0.48 -0.72 1.92
C GLY A 51 -0.35 -2.19 1.51
N GLU A 52 0.79 -2.58 0.95
CA GLU A 52 1.09 -3.96 0.58
C GLU A 52 1.18 -4.86 1.82
N GLU A 53 1.96 -4.46 2.84
CA GLU A 53 2.10 -5.21 4.10
C GLU A 53 0.74 -5.41 4.81
N ILE A 54 -0.08 -4.36 4.91
CA ILE A 54 -1.42 -4.45 5.49
C ILE A 54 -2.34 -5.33 4.63
N GLY A 55 -2.26 -5.19 3.30
CA GLY A 55 -3.05 -5.97 2.35
C GLY A 55 -2.74 -7.47 2.43
N GLU A 56 -1.46 -7.83 2.43
CA GLU A 56 -1.00 -9.21 2.58
C GLU A 56 -1.41 -9.80 3.93
N ALA A 57 -1.21 -9.07 5.03
CA ALA A 57 -1.59 -9.54 6.37
C ALA A 57 -3.10 -9.81 6.47
N ARG A 58 -3.93 -8.89 5.97
CA ARG A 58 -5.40 -9.07 5.91
C ARG A 58 -5.80 -10.21 4.98
N GLY A 59 -5.17 -10.31 3.82
CA GLY A 59 -5.40 -11.39 2.86
C GLY A 59 -5.10 -12.77 3.44
N ALA A 60 -3.95 -12.92 4.10
CA ALA A 60 -3.54 -14.15 4.77
C ALA A 60 -4.49 -14.54 5.90
N ALA A 61 -4.85 -13.60 6.78
CA ALA A 61 -5.78 -13.83 7.88
C ALA A 61 -7.17 -14.26 7.37
N ARG A 62 -7.68 -13.58 6.33
CA ARG A 62 -8.94 -13.95 5.68
C ARG A 62 -8.87 -15.32 5.02
N GLY A 63 -7.78 -15.61 4.30
CA GLY A 63 -7.55 -16.89 3.63
C GLY A 63 -7.57 -18.07 4.60
N LEU A 64 -6.97 -17.90 5.80
CA LEU A 64 -6.98 -18.92 6.85
C LEU A 64 -8.40 -19.21 7.36
N LYS A 65 -9.23 -18.17 7.52
CA LYS A 65 -10.64 -18.34 7.95
C LYS A 65 -11.47 -19.04 6.88
N VAL A 66 -11.35 -18.62 5.62
CA VAL A 66 -12.04 -19.27 4.50
C VAL A 66 -11.62 -20.74 4.39
N GLY A 67 -10.32 -21.03 4.47
CA GLY A 67 -9.81 -22.40 4.48
C GLY A 67 -10.36 -23.24 5.63
N ARG A 68 -10.46 -22.67 6.85
CA ARG A 68 -11.08 -23.34 8.01
C ARG A 68 -12.55 -23.65 7.75
N ILE A 69 -13.31 -22.72 7.18
CA ILE A 69 -14.72 -22.95 6.82
C ILE A 69 -14.84 -24.08 5.80
N THR A 70 -14.08 -24.05 4.71
CA THR A 70 -14.11 -25.08 3.67
C THR A 70 -13.77 -26.46 4.23
N LEU A 71 -12.74 -26.56 5.10
CA LEU A 71 -12.39 -27.82 5.76
C LEU A 71 -13.53 -28.34 6.65
N LEU A 72 -14.16 -27.46 7.44
CA LEU A 72 -15.29 -27.84 8.28
C LEU A 72 -16.49 -28.31 7.45
N GLN A 73 -16.77 -27.65 6.32
CA GLN A 73 -17.80 -28.07 5.37
C GLN A 73 -17.52 -29.47 4.83
N GLU A 74 -16.27 -29.75 4.46
CA GLU A 74 -15.84 -31.07 3.99
C GLU A 74 -16.05 -32.16 5.06
N LEU A 75 -15.60 -31.91 6.29
CA LEU A 75 -15.75 -32.86 7.42
C LEU A 75 -17.22 -33.13 7.77
N LEU A 76 -18.07 -32.12 7.63
CA LEU A 76 -19.52 -32.25 7.80
C LEU A 76 -20.20 -32.97 6.62
N GLY A 77 -19.52 -33.10 5.48
CA GLY A 77 -20.08 -33.66 4.25
C GLY A 77 -21.11 -32.75 3.58
N ILE A 78 -21.01 -31.43 3.79
CA ILE A 78 -21.88 -30.44 3.17
C ILE A 78 -21.20 -29.80 1.95
N ARG A 79 -21.97 -29.02 1.16
CA ARG A 79 -21.44 -28.30 -0.01
C ARG A 79 -20.28 -27.38 0.41
N LEU A 80 -19.17 -27.49 -0.32
CA LEU A 80 -18.05 -26.57 -0.19
C LEU A 80 -18.41 -25.20 -0.78
N SER A 81 -18.10 -24.15 -0.03
CA SER A 81 -18.25 -22.78 -0.52
C SER A 81 -17.06 -22.35 -1.37
N THR A 82 -17.33 -21.49 -2.35
CA THR A 82 -16.29 -20.88 -3.19
C THR A 82 -15.76 -19.59 -2.57
N VAL A 83 -14.60 -19.12 -3.04
CA VAL A 83 -14.00 -17.88 -2.54
C VAL A 83 -14.88 -16.67 -2.88
N GLU A 84 -15.53 -16.69 -4.04
CA GLU A 84 -16.43 -15.65 -4.52
C GLU A 84 -17.68 -15.51 -3.62
N GLU A 85 -18.19 -16.63 -3.10
CA GLU A 85 -19.32 -16.63 -2.16
C GLU A 85 -18.97 -15.87 -0.87
N PHE A 86 -17.68 -15.81 -0.49
CA PHE A 86 -17.21 -15.06 0.67
C PHE A 86 -16.74 -13.64 0.37
N ALA A 87 -16.76 -13.17 -0.89
CA ALA A 87 -16.16 -11.90 -1.30
C ALA A 87 -16.70 -10.68 -0.53
N GLY A 88 -17.98 -10.69 -0.14
CA GLY A 88 -18.63 -9.64 0.64
C GLY A 88 -18.61 -9.81 2.16
N TYR A 89 -18.02 -10.90 2.67
CA TYR A 89 -18.03 -11.21 4.10
C TYR A 89 -16.86 -10.53 4.81
N ASP A 90 -17.15 -9.92 5.95
CA ASP A 90 -16.14 -9.39 6.87
C ASP A 90 -15.54 -10.50 7.76
N GLU A 91 -14.48 -10.16 8.51
CA GLU A 91 -13.78 -11.12 9.35
C GLU A 91 -14.64 -11.69 10.50
N GLY A 92 -15.58 -10.90 11.01
CA GLY A 92 -16.49 -11.32 12.07
C GLY A 92 -17.46 -12.37 11.53
N GLN A 93 -18.08 -12.09 10.39
CA GLN A 93 -19.00 -13.01 9.72
C GLN A 93 -18.32 -14.33 9.36
N LEU A 94 -17.09 -14.31 8.85
CA LEU A 94 -16.34 -15.54 8.56
C LEU A 94 -16.02 -16.33 9.85
N THR A 95 -15.75 -15.64 10.95
CA THR A 95 -15.50 -16.29 12.24
C THR A 95 -16.76 -16.95 12.78
N ASP A 96 -17.89 -16.25 12.73
CA ASP A 96 -19.18 -16.77 13.18
C ASP A 96 -19.59 -18.02 12.40
N ILE A 97 -19.39 -18.04 11.08
CA ILE A 97 -19.66 -19.21 10.24
C ILE A 97 -18.76 -20.39 10.65
N ALA A 98 -17.46 -20.14 10.82
CA ALA A 98 -16.52 -21.18 11.21
C ALA A 98 -16.89 -21.79 12.58
N ASP A 99 -17.30 -20.96 13.53
CA ASP A 99 -17.66 -21.42 14.87
C ASP A 99 -19.00 -22.18 14.89
N GLN A 100 -19.98 -21.75 14.08
CA GLN A 100 -21.22 -22.50 13.87
C GLN A 100 -20.96 -23.90 13.29
N LEU A 101 -20.14 -23.99 12.24
CA LEU A 101 -19.80 -25.28 11.62
C LEU A 101 -19.01 -26.19 12.58
N GLN A 102 -18.09 -25.62 13.35
CA GLN A 102 -17.37 -26.36 14.38
C GLN A 102 -18.30 -26.90 15.45
N GLN A 103 -19.29 -26.12 15.88
CA GLN A 103 -20.28 -26.58 16.86
C GLN A 103 -21.12 -27.73 16.29
N GLN A 104 -21.56 -27.64 15.03
CA GLN A 104 -22.29 -28.73 14.37
C GLN A 104 -21.47 -30.03 14.32
N LEU A 105 -20.17 -29.93 14.03
CA LEU A 105 -19.29 -31.09 13.96
C LEU A 105 -19.12 -31.76 15.33
N ARG A 106 -19.00 -30.97 16.41
CA ARG A 106 -18.95 -31.47 17.79
C ARG A 106 -20.22 -32.21 18.17
N THR A 107 -21.39 -31.59 17.95
CA THR A 107 -22.68 -32.22 18.26
C THR A 107 -22.88 -33.55 17.50
N ARG A 108 -22.40 -33.63 16.24
CA ARG A 108 -22.44 -34.88 15.46
C ARG A 108 -21.56 -35.97 16.08
N GLY A 109 -20.38 -35.61 16.58
CA GLY A 109 -19.48 -36.55 17.26
C GLY A 109 -19.99 -37.03 18.62
N GLU A 110 -20.79 -36.22 19.33
CA GLU A 110 -21.42 -36.61 20.60
C GLU A 110 -22.63 -37.55 20.43
N MET A 111 -23.24 -37.57 19.25
CA MET A 111 -24.38 -38.45 18.92
C MET A 111 -23.98 -39.77 18.24
N ALA A 112 -22.69 -39.96 17.91
CA ALA A 112 -22.14 -41.17 17.29
C ALA A 112 -21.51 -42.10 18.33
#